data_AF-A0A833LIN6-F1
#
_entry.id   AF-A0A833LIN6-F1
#
_cell.length_a   1.000
_cell.length_b   1.000
_cell.length_c   1.000
_cell.angle_alpha   90.00
_cell.angle_beta   90.00
_cell.angle_gamma   90.00
#
_symmetry.space_group_name_H-M   'P 1'
#
loop_
_entity.id
_entity.type
_entity.pdbx_description
1 polymer ?
#
loop_
_entity_poly.entity_id
_entity_poly.type
_entity_poly.pdbx_seq_one_letter_code
_entity_poly.pdbx_strand_id
1 'polypeptide(L)' 'MIEDPPLLTIRRRFARPGADLVEAFAGLPTGFIIDAMNGRGALDGAVEPIAGGAAFCG' A
#
# COMPACT_ATOMS: atom_id res chain seq x y z
N MET A 1 8.55 -10.94 31.38
CA MET A 1 7.14 -11.37 31.48
C MET A 1 6.68 -11.55 30.05
N ILE A 2 6.12 -12.70 29.69
CA ILE A 2 5.45 -12.91 28.40
C ILE A 2 3.98 -12.83 28.75
N GLU A 3 3.35 -11.71 28.44
CA GLU A 3 1.91 -11.57 28.53
C GLU A 3 1.27 -12.21 27.28
N ASP A 4 0.06 -12.74 27.43
CA ASP A 4 -0.70 -13.20 26.27
C ASP A 4 -0.93 -12.02 25.31
N PRO A 5 -0.60 -12.15 24.01
CA PRO A 5 -0.74 -11.05 23.07
C PRO A 5 -2.22 -10.67 22.94
N PRO A 6 -2.52 -9.39 22.70
CA PRO A 6 -3.89 -8.93 22.50
C PRO A 6 -4.54 -9.64 21.31
N LEU A 7 -5.81 -10.01 21.46
CA LEU A 7 -6.58 -10.64 20.38
C LEU A 7 -6.79 -9.65 19.23
N LEU A 8 -6.13 -9.92 18.10
CA LEU A 8 -6.29 -9.15 16.86
C LEU A 8 -7.67 -9.39 16.24
N THR A 9 -8.43 -8.33 16.06
CA THR A 9 -9.68 -8.37 15.28
C THR A 9 -9.38 -8.06 13.82
N ILE A 10 -9.43 -9.08 12.96
CA ILE A 10 -9.16 -8.94 11.53
C ILE A 10 -10.47 -8.82 10.75
N ARG A 11 -10.65 -7.72 10.04
CA ARG A 11 -11.74 -7.56 9.07
C ARG A 11 -11.44 -8.36 7.81
N ARG A 12 -11.87 -9.63 7.79
CA ARG A 12 -11.55 -10.59 6.72
C ARG A 12 -12.18 -10.29 5.36
N ARG A 13 -13.36 -9.67 5.34
CA ARG A 13 -14.15 -9.46 4.11
C ARG A 13 -14.35 -7.97 3.88
N PHE A 14 -13.79 -7.46 2.80
CA PHE A 14 -13.99 -6.09 2.36
C PHE A 14 -13.94 -5.98 0.85
N ALA A 15 -14.66 -4.99 0.31
CA ALA A 15 -14.68 -4.73 -1.11
C ALA A 15 -13.27 -4.36 -1.57
N ARG A 16 -12.75 -5.13 -2.52
CA ARG A 16 -11.50 -4.83 -3.22
C ARG A 16 -11.82 -3.90 -4.39
N PRO A 17 -10.90 -3.00 -4.79
CA PRO A 17 -11.01 -2.29 -6.05
C PRO A 17 -11.19 -3.26 -7.22
N GLY A 18 -11.86 -2.80 -8.29
CA GLY A 18 -11.92 -3.54 -9.54
C GLY A 18 -10.53 -3.75 -10.14
N ALA A 19 -10.33 -4.87 -10.83
CA ALA A 19 -9.03 -5.21 -11.42
C ALA A 19 -8.63 -4.20 -12.52
N ASP A 20 -9.61 -3.69 -13.27
CA ASP A 20 -9.44 -2.65 -14.28
C ASP A 20 -8.88 -1.35 -13.69
N LEU A 21 -9.35 -0.97 -12.51
CA LEU A 21 -8.85 0.20 -11.80
C LEU A 21 -7.40 0.01 -11.34
N VAL A 22 -7.08 -1.14 -10.77
CA VAL A 22 -5.71 -1.46 -10.32
C VAL A 22 -4.76 -1.46 -11.52
N GLU A 23 -5.16 -2.10 -12.62
CA GLU A 23 -4.35 -2.20 -13.84
C GLU A 23 -4.06 -0.81 -14.44
N ALA A 24 -5.00 0.13 -14.36
CA ALA A 24 -4.80 1.50 -14.84
C ALA A 24 -3.65 2.24 -14.13
N PHE A 25 -3.24 1.79 -12.93
CA PHE A 25 -2.11 2.35 -12.19
C PHE A 25 -0.83 1.50 -12.27
N ALA A 26 -0.87 0.33 -12.89
CA ALA A 26 0.29 -0.55 -12.98
C ALA A 26 1.44 0.12 -13.75
N GLY A 27 2.64 0.10 -13.16
CA GLY A 27 3.84 0.70 -13.75
C GLY A 27 3.94 2.22 -13.64
N LEU A 28 2.93 2.92 -13.11
CA LEU A 28 3.03 4.37 -12.88
C LEU A 28 3.99 4.68 -11.71
N PRO A 29 4.84 5.72 -11.86
CA PRO A 29 5.61 6.23 -10.72
C PRO A 29 4.69 6.73 -9.61
N THR A 30 4.99 6.34 -8.36
CA THR A 30 4.22 6.77 -7.18
C THR A 30 4.14 8.29 -7.03
N GLY A 31 5.18 9.01 -7.45
CA GLY A 31 5.22 10.47 -7.45
C GLY A 31 4.08 11.12 -8.25
N PHE A 32 3.73 10.58 -9.42
CA PHE A 32 2.63 11.12 -10.24
C PHE A 32 1.27 10.96 -9.55
N ILE A 33 1.08 9.85 -8.82
CA ILE A 33 -0.14 9.61 -8.04
C ILE A 33 -0.20 10.57 -6.86
N ILE A 34 0.91 10.76 -6.16
CA ILE A 34 1.02 11.67 -5.00
C ILE A 34 0.74 13.12 -5.43
N ASP A 35 1.27 13.56 -6.57
CA ASP A 35 1.02 14.88 -7.14
C ASP A 35 -0.47 15.08 -7.44
N ALA A 36 -1.12 14.09 -8.09
CA ALA A 36 -2.57 14.11 -8.34
C ALA A 36 -3.40 14.14 -7.05
N MET A 37 -2.85 13.63 -5.94
CA MET A 37 -3.47 13.64 -4.61
C MET A 37 -3.19 14.93 -3.80
N ASN A 38 -2.60 15.95 -4.41
CA ASN A 38 -2.13 17.19 -3.79
C ASN A 38 -1.06 16.92 -2.71
N GLY A 39 -0.07 16.09 -3.02
CA GLY A 39 1.05 15.79 -2.13
C GLY A 39 0.72 14.87 -0.96
N ARG A 40 -0.35 14.06 -1.06
CA ARG A 40 -0.82 13.16 0.01
C ARG A 40 -0.80 11.71 -0.46
N GLY A 41 -0.66 10.78 0.49
CA GLY A 41 -0.74 9.33 0.22
C GLY A 41 0.60 8.60 0.15
N ALA A 42 1.72 9.29 0.34
CA ALA A 42 3.02 8.65 0.52
C ALA A 42 3.11 7.91 1.87
N LEU A 43 3.89 6.84 1.91
CA LEU A 43 4.34 6.22 3.16
C LEU A 43 5.48 7.04 3.79
N ASP A 44 5.80 6.75 5.05
CA ASP A 44 6.95 7.33 5.73
C ASP A 44 8.25 6.98 4.97
N GLY A 45 9.20 7.93 4.90
CA GLY A 45 10.46 7.75 4.18
C GLY A 45 11.36 6.64 4.74
N ALA A 46 11.13 6.20 5.97
CA ALA A 46 11.81 5.03 6.55
C ALA A 46 11.32 3.69 5.96
N VAL A 47 10.21 3.67 5.21
CA VAL A 47 9.71 2.47 4.52
C VAL A 47 10.42 2.34 3.17
N GLU A 48 11.42 1.46 3.13
CA GLU A 48 12.26 1.25 1.95
C GLU A 48 12.10 -0.16 1.34
N PRO A 49 12.31 -0.31 0.02
CA PRO A 49 12.31 -1.60 -0.62
C PRO A 49 13.50 -2.47 -0.17
N ILE A 50 13.23 -3.75 0.06
CA ILE A 50 14.29 -4.74 0.31
C ILE A 50 14.86 -5.21 -1.03
N ALA A 51 16.19 -5.30 -1.12
CA ALA A 51 16.92 -5.84 -2.27
C ALA A 51 16.61 -5.16 -3.62
N GLY A 52 16.52 -3.82 -3.64
CA GLY A 52 16.33 -3.03 -4.85
C GLY A 52 14.87 -2.85 -5.28
N GLY A 53 13.95 -3.67 -4.76
CA GLY A 53 12.51 -3.52 -4.95
C GLY A 53 12.01 -3.76 -6.38
N ALA A 54 10.78 -4.24 -6.51
CA ALA A 54 10.05 -4.27 -7.78
C ALA A 54 8.83 -3.35 -7.66
N ALA A 55 8.49 -2.66 -8.74
CA ALA A 55 7.25 -1.90 -8.81
C ALA A 55 6.06 -2.87 -8.75
N PHE A 56 5.02 -2.51 -7.99
CA PHE A 56 3.78 -3.28 -7.86
C PHE A 56 2.57 -2.37 -7.70
N CYS A 57 1.38 -2.89 -8.02
CA CYS A 57 0.08 -2.25 -7.80
C CYS A 57 -0.94 -3.34 -7.40
N GLY A 58 -1.83 -3.08 -6.41
CA GLY A 58 -2.76 -4.09 -5.87
C GLY A 58 -3.68 -3.60 -4.76
#